data_AF-A0A4Q9H5S0-F1
#
_entry.id   AF-A0A4Q9H5S0-F1
#
_cell.length_a   1.000
_cell.length_b   1.000
_cell.length_c   1.000
_cell.angle_alpha   90.00
_cell.angle_beta   90.00
_cell.angle_gamma   90.00
#
_symmetry.space_group_name_H-M   'P 1'
#
loop_
_entity.id
_entity.type
_entity.pdbx_description
1 polymer ?
#
loop_
_entity_poly.entity_id
_entity_poly.type
_entity_poly.pdbx_seq_one_letter_code
_entity_poly.pdbx_strand_id
1 'polypeptide(L)'
;MTTSMHCAWLTTRAGPASLQVEIADTFWSRFKGLMGRSTLPRGQALLLKRCDSVHTAWMRFPIDLVYLDATGKVLGTRHRVMPWRASACRADERLGVPGPIDTLEMAAGEVSRMGIQVGMQLSWQAEPNGQERPAACTVSSATSKAQRGVAMVEFAIAGPILILLGLASVQYGLLYNAKNVINHASFMGARAGSMSNARIDAVRTAYVRGLIPLYGGGRNATEIAESLGRAGADFATNSRIELLNPTRESFDDWHDPQLQAPLKTNGKRVIPNRQLARNLGDRAKLESLGDQRSVREVAGSWVKTKSGQSLSDANLLKIRITHGYRPSVPLMGMVYNRFLRWLDTGNDAFATTLLSQGRIPVVSHVTVQMHTDAIEGANVSSPGMGNDGAPKDPGTPPPSSNQPAPWCTTAGCSSVPRPTAPGGQGNPTPCKPGDCQSCPIPPQDTKLPADILFEFDKATLTASGIKALDQVIAEAKSAAQSGANLDGLKVIGHTDQIGTDAVNDALSKRRADAVADYLRKNGFPGKDITTEGRGSREPEVTLDACSGKTDKALQDCLAANRRVVLSFPAKS
;
A
#
# COMPACT_ATOMS: atom_id res chain seq x y z
N MET A 1 -26.10 35.75 2.39
CA MET A 1 -27.30 35.25 1.69
C MET A 1 -28.43 36.22 1.97
N THR A 2 -28.71 37.15 1.07
CA THR A 2 -29.86 38.06 1.13
C THR A 2 -31.08 37.32 0.59
N THR A 3 -32.02 36.98 1.45
CA THR A 3 -33.29 36.34 1.10
C THR A 3 -34.27 37.44 0.68
N SER A 4 -34.73 37.41 -0.56
CA SER A 4 -35.75 38.35 -1.05
C SER A 4 -37.13 37.88 -0.57
N MET A 5 -37.85 38.77 0.12
CA MET A 5 -39.25 38.56 0.48
C MET A 5 -40.14 38.99 -0.67
N HIS A 6 -41.04 38.11 -1.08
CA HIS A 6 -42.02 38.33 -2.13
C HIS A 6 -43.42 38.39 -1.51
N CYS A 7 -44.38 38.99 -2.22
CA CYS A 7 -45.77 38.93 -1.80
C CYS A 7 -46.57 38.03 -2.73
N ALA A 8 -47.33 37.13 -2.13
CA ALA A 8 -48.22 36.21 -2.78
C ALA A 8 -49.63 36.34 -2.20
N TRP A 9 -50.62 35.96 -3.00
CA TRP A 9 -52.03 35.96 -2.63
C TRP A 9 -52.54 34.52 -2.70
N LEU A 10 -53.26 34.10 -1.67
CA LEU A 10 -53.97 32.84 -1.68
C LEU A 10 -55.46 33.10 -1.87
N THR A 11 -56.03 32.55 -2.94
CA THR A 11 -57.47 32.64 -3.18
C THR A 11 -58.20 31.64 -2.29
N THR A 12 -58.76 32.13 -1.19
CA THR A 12 -59.55 31.32 -0.23
C THR A 12 -61.05 31.53 -0.47
N ARG A 13 -61.89 30.68 0.15
CA ARG A 13 -63.36 30.87 0.11
C ARG A 13 -63.83 32.15 0.82
N ALA A 14 -63.01 32.70 1.73
CA ALA A 14 -63.31 33.92 2.47
C ALA A 14 -62.80 35.19 1.77
N GLY A 15 -62.17 35.06 0.59
CA GLY A 15 -61.54 36.14 -0.16
C GLY A 15 -60.02 35.95 -0.32
N PRO A 16 -59.37 36.84 -1.08
CA PRO A 16 -57.91 36.84 -1.24
C PRO A 16 -57.21 37.16 0.09
N ALA A 17 -56.21 36.35 0.44
CA ALA A 17 -55.39 36.56 1.64
C ALA A 17 -53.93 36.77 1.24
N SER A 18 -53.31 37.84 1.74
CA SER A 18 -51.91 38.16 1.45
C SER A 18 -50.94 37.39 2.33
N LEU A 19 -49.79 37.04 1.76
CA LEU A 19 -48.73 36.29 2.41
C LEU A 19 -47.37 36.84 1.99
N GLN A 20 -46.50 37.08 2.97
CA GLN A 20 -45.09 37.37 2.71
C GLN A 20 -44.34 36.05 2.54
N VAL A 21 -43.86 35.80 1.34
CA VAL A 21 -43.21 34.54 0.97
C VAL A 21 -41.73 34.77 0.73
N GLU A 22 -40.90 34.18 1.58
CA GLU A 22 -39.49 34.01 1.31
C GLU A 22 -39.31 32.85 0.32
N ILE A 23 -38.59 33.06 -0.78
CA ILE A 23 -38.39 32.01 -1.78
C ILE A 23 -37.05 31.34 -1.55
N ALA A 24 -37.09 30.03 -1.33
CA ALA A 24 -35.93 29.16 -1.32
C ALA A 24 -35.91 28.34 -2.61
N ASP A 25 -35.25 28.87 -3.62
CA ASP A 25 -35.08 28.28 -4.95
C ASP A 25 -33.68 27.69 -5.17
N THR A 26 -32.70 28.09 -4.36
CA THR A 26 -31.34 27.53 -4.37
C THR A 26 -31.22 26.36 -3.41
N PHE A 27 -30.28 25.46 -3.72
CA PHE A 27 -29.95 24.31 -2.88
C PHE A 27 -29.71 24.69 -1.41
N TRP A 28 -28.84 25.67 -1.15
CA TRP A 28 -28.50 26.11 0.21
C TRP A 28 -29.68 26.76 0.93
N SER A 29 -30.50 27.55 0.24
CA SER A 29 -31.69 28.17 0.84
C SER A 29 -32.74 27.12 1.24
N ARG A 30 -32.90 26.07 0.43
CA ARG A 30 -33.82 24.95 0.72
C ARG A 30 -33.31 24.05 1.82
N PHE A 31 -32.02 23.72 1.80
CA PHE A 31 -31.39 22.94 2.85
C PHE A 31 -31.45 23.66 4.18
N LYS A 32 -31.10 24.96 4.24
CA LYS A 32 -31.23 25.75 5.47
C LYS A 32 -32.69 25.78 5.95
N GLY A 33 -33.64 25.97 5.05
CA GLY A 33 -35.06 26.04 5.39
C GLY A 33 -35.31 27.01 6.55
N LEU A 34 -36.09 26.54 7.53
CA LEU A 34 -36.31 27.22 8.81
C LEU A 34 -35.32 26.80 9.92
N MET A 35 -34.27 26.02 9.61
CA MET A 35 -33.27 25.62 10.60
C MET A 35 -32.49 26.82 11.15
N GLY A 36 -32.31 26.83 12.47
CA GLY A 36 -31.68 27.94 13.19
C GLY A 36 -32.60 29.13 13.47
N ARG A 37 -33.84 29.14 12.96
CA ARG A 37 -34.85 30.13 13.37
C ARG A 37 -35.48 29.72 14.70
N SER A 38 -35.83 30.71 15.51
CA SER A 38 -36.57 30.50 16.77
C SER A 38 -38.07 30.42 16.55
N THR A 39 -38.61 31.12 15.54
CA THR A 39 -40.03 31.17 15.18
C THR A 39 -40.19 31.52 13.69
N LEU A 40 -41.40 31.30 13.13
CA LEU A 40 -41.85 31.88 11.87
C LEU A 40 -43.04 32.81 12.17
N PRO A 41 -42.96 34.12 11.86
CA PRO A 41 -44.05 35.06 12.12
C PRO A 41 -45.35 34.71 11.38
N ARG A 42 -46.49 35.12 11.93
CA ARG A 42 -47.79 34.98 11.26
C ARG A 42 -47.82 35.80 9.98
N GLY A 43 -48.50 35.28 8.95
CA GLY A 43 -48.52 35.92 7.63
C GLY A 43 -47.19 35.87 6.85
N GLN A 44 -46.19 35.14 7.37
CA GLN A 44 -44.97 34.80 6.64
C GLN A 44 -44.92 33.32 6.30
N ALA A 45 -44.30 33.00 5.17
CA ALA A 45 -44.07 31.64 4.74
C ALA A 45 -42.75 31.50 4.00
N LEU A 46 -42.22 30.28 3.98
CA LEU A 46 -41.08 29.90 3.16
C LEU A 46 -41.54 28.98 2.04
N LEU A 47 -41.33 29.38 0.79
CA LEU A 47 -41.62 28.53 -0.37
C LEU A 47 -40.36 27.78 -0.80
N LEU A 48 -40.38 26.47 -0.61
CA LEU A 48 -39.38 25.55 -1.12
C LEU A 48 -39.75 25.17 -2.55
N LYS A 49 -39.01 25.71 -3.54
CA LYS A 49 -39.24 25.35 -4.95
C LYS A 49 -38.72 23.95 -5.25
N ARG A 50 -39.43 23.18 -6.08
CA ARG A 50 -39.02 21.80 -6.50
C ARG A 50 -38.85 20.85 -5.31
N CYS A 51 -39.81 20.83 -4.39
CA CYS A 51 -39.78 20.07 -3.13
C CYS A 51 -41.15 19.40 -2.90
N ASP A 52 -41.17 18.06 -2.85
CA ASP A 52 -42.33 17.20 -2.62
C ASP A 52 -42.33 16.54 -1.22
N SER A 53 -41.23 16.71 -0.49
CA SER A 53 -41.01 16.18 0.85
C SER A 53 -40.25 17.20 1.70
N VAL A 54 -40.62 17.28 2.97
CA VAL A 54 -40.04 18.18 3.96
C VAL A 54 -39.75 17.41 5.25
N HIS A 55 -38.62 17.71 5.89
CA HIS A 55 -38.31 17.23 7.22
C HIS A 55 -38.24 18.39 8.22
N THR A 56 -38.57 18.10 9.48
CA THR A 56 -38.46 19.05 10.59
C THR A 56 -37.31 18.70 11.54
N ALA A 57 -36.33 17.91 11.07
CA ALA A 57 -35.11 17.64 11.83
C ALA A 57 -34.37 18.96 12.15
N TRP A 58 -33.86 19.08 13.38
CA TRP A 58 -33.17 20.27 13.91
C TRP A 58 -34.00 21.58 13.95
N MET A 59 -35.32 21.50 13.75
CA MET A 59 -36.23 22.62 14.02
C MET A 59 -36.59 22.71 15.51
N ARG A 60 -36.93 23.93 15.96
CA ARG A 60 -37.28 24.21 17.36
C ARG A 60 -38.77 24.44 17.59
N PHE A 61 -39.57 24.51 16.53
CA PHE A 61 -41.00 24.80 16.57
C PHE A 61 -41.75 24.01 15.50
N PRO A 62 -43.05 23.70 15.70
CA PRO A 62 -43.87 23.04 14.70
C PRO A 62 -44.24 23.99 13.56
N ILE A 63 -44.52 23.43 12.38
CA ILE A 63 -44.95 24.17 11.18
C ILE A 63 -46.16 23.53 10.53
N ASP A 64 -46.89 24.31 9.74
CA ASP A 64 -47.87 23.78 8.79
C ASP A 64 -47.23 23.69 7.40
N LEU A 65 -47.62 22.67 6.62
CA LEU A 65 -47.15 22.43 5.25
C LEU A 65 -48.31 22.49 4.27
N VAL A 66 -48.09 23.15 3.13
CA VAL A 66 -49.00 23.20 1.99
C VAL A 66 -48.25 22.75 0.74
N TYR A 67 -48.70 21.67 0.12
CA TYR A 67 -48.12 21.10 -1.10
C TYR A 67 -48.81 21.69 -2.33
N LEU A 68 -48.03 22.17 -3.30
CA LEU A 68 -48.50 22.93 -4.45
C LEU A 68 -48.10 22.26 -5.78
N ASP A 69 -48.97 22.31 -6.78
CA ASP A 69 -48.64 21.89 -8.15
C ASP A 69 -47.84 22.97 -8.94
N ALA A 70 -47.54 22.68 -10.21
CA ALA A 70 -46.82 23.59 -11.11
C ALA A 70 -47.46 24.98 -11.25
N THR A 71 -48.78 25.05 -11.10
CA THR A 71 -49.57 26.28 -11.26
C THR A 71 -49.72 27.03 -9.95
N GLY A 72 -49.41 26.41 -8.80
CA GLY A 72 -49.62 26.95 -7.46
C GLY A 72 -50.92 26.47 -6.79
N LYS A 73 -51.57 25.44 -7.32
CA LYS A 73 -52.78 24.86 -6.76
C LYS A 73 -52.44 23.96 -5.57
N VAL A 74 -53.19 24.08 -4.48
CA VAL A 74 -53.01 23.28 -3.27
C VAL A 74 -53.46 21.84 -3.52
N LEU A 75 -52.52 20.91 -3.40
CA LEU A 75 -52.75 19.46 -3.52
C LEU A 75 -53.01 18.79 -2.17
N GLY A 76 -52.44 19.34 -1.10
CA GLY A 76 -52.57 18.77 0.23
C GLY A 76 -52.01 19.67 1.32
N THR A 77 -52.50 19.49 2.54
CA THR A 77 -52.02 20.20 3.72
C THR A 77 -51.64 19.24 4.84
N ARG A 78 -50.70 19.67 5.68
CA ARG A 78 -50.34 18.98 6.94
C ARG A 78 -50.27 20.01 8.04
N HIS A 79 -50.99 19.76 9.11
CA HIS A 79 -51.07 20.67 10.24
C HIS A 79 -50.07 20.27 11.32
N ARG A 80 -49.42 21.27 11.92
CA ARG A 80 -48.66 21.18 13.16
C ARG A 80 -47.64 20.03 13.15
N VAL A 81 -46.85 19.97 12.10
CA VAL A 81 -45.76 18.99 11.96
C VAL A 81 -44.69 19.32 13.01
N MET A 82 -44.61 18.47 14.04
CA MET A 82 -43.67 18.63 15.16
C MET A 82 -42.22 18.47 14.70
N PRO A 83 -41.22 19.01 15.44
CA PRO A 83 -39.81 18.70 15.23
C PRO A 83 -39.53 17.19 15.15
N TRP A 84 -38.51 16.80 14.40
CA TRP A 84 -38.12 15.38 14.19
C TRP A 84 -39.21 14.53 13.53
N ARG A 85 -39.85 15.08 12.49
CA ARG A 85 -40.80 14.39 11.61
C ARG A 85 -40.39 14.58 10.17
N ALA A 86 -40.89 13.70 9.30
CA ALA A 86 -40.82 13.84 7.86
C ALA A 86 -42.24 13.79 7.31
N SER A 87 -42.50 14.61 6.30
CA SER A 87 -43.77 14.65 5.60
C SER A 87 -43.51 14.71 4.11
N ALA A 88 -44.26 13.92 3.35
CA ALA A 88 -44.21 13.95 1.91
C ALA A 88 -45.64 13.89 1.36
N CYS A 89 -45.83 14.45 0.18
CA CYS A 89 -47.02 14.28 -0.62
C CYS A 89 -46.59 13.72 -1.97
N ARG A 90 -47.08 12.53 -2.30
CA ARG A 90 -46.74 11.83 -3.55
C ARG A 90 -47.87 12.01 -4.56
N ALA A 91 -47.53 11.93 -5.84
CA ALA A 91 -48.50 11.78 -6.91
C ALA A 91 -49.34 10.52 -6.66
N ASP A 92 -50.64 10.60 -6.98
CA ASP A 92 -51.51 9.44 -7.03
C ASP A 92 -51.94 9.20 -8.47
N GLU A 93 -51.18 8.35 -9.16
CA GLU A 93 -51.42 7.98 -10.56
C GLU A 93 -52.80 7.34 -10.77
N ARG A 94 -53.40 6.74 -9.74
CA ARG A 94 -54.74 6.13 -9.85
C ARG A 94 -55.86 7.17 -9.86
N LEU A 95 -55.63 8.34 -9.28
CA LEU A 95 -56.58 9.45 -9.22
C LEU A 95 -56.27 10.57 -10.24
N GLY A 96 -55.22 10.40 -11.07
CA GLY A 96 -54.81 11.40 -12.06
C GLY A 96 -54.33 12.71 -11.44
N VAL A 97 -53.93 12.71 -10.17
CA VAL A 97 -53.50 13.93 -9.46
C VAL A 97 -51.99 14.10 -9.66
N PRO A 98 -51.54 15.17 -10.34
CA PRO A 98 -50.12 15.44 -10.50
C PRO A 98 -49.45 15.63 -9.13
N GLY A 99 -48.21 15.15 -8.99
CA GLY A 99 -47.44 15.30 -7.76
C GLY A 99 -47.11 16.76 -7.45
N PRO A 100 -46.87 17.11 -6.18
CA PRO A 100 -46.47 18.46 -5.82
C PRO A 100 -45.10 18.81 -6.39
N ILE A 101 -45.00 20.04 -6.88
CA ILE A 101 -43.74 20.61 -7.36
C ILE A 101 -43.14 21.51 -6.29
N ASP A 102 -43.94 22.26 -5.55
CA ASP A 102 -43.45 23.17 -4.52
C ASP A 102 -44.10 22.87 -3.16
N THR A 103 -43.38 23.19 -2.07
CA THR A 103 -43.94 23.11 -0.71
C THR A 103 -43.81 24.46 -0.02
N LEU A 104 -44.92 24.93 0.54
CA LEU A 104 -45.00 26.16 1.31
C LEU A 104 -45.03 25.82 2.81
N GLU A 105 -44.03 26.28 3.55
CA GLU A 105 -43.92 26.14 5.00
C GLU A 105 -44.48 27.38 5.68
N MET A 106 -45.42 27.19 6.61
CA MET A 106 -46.11 28.26 7.32
C MET A 106 -46.01 28.06 8.83
N ALA A 107 -46.24 29.13 9.60
CA ALA A 107 -46.32 29.01 11.06
C ALA A 107 -47.44 28.04 11.44
N ALA A 108 -47.22 27.21 12.48
CA ALA A 108 -48.22 26.23 12.90
C ALA A 108 -49.57 26.90 13.24
N GLY A 109 -50.65 26.39 12.65
CA GLY A 109 -52.00 26.93 12.78
C GLY A 109 -52.43 27.91 11.68
N GLU A 110 -51.51 28.37 10.82
CA GLU A 110 -51.85 29.30 9.73
C GLU A 110 -52.72 28.66 8.65
N VAL A 111 -52.56 27.36 8.37
CA VAL A 111 -53.42 26.65 7.39
C VAL A 111 -54.86 26.66 7.86
N SER A 112 -55.10 26.45 9.16
CA SER A 112 -56.44 26.53 9.74
C SER A 112 -56.95 27.97 9.81
N ARG A 113 -56.11 28.93 10.22
CA ARG A 113 -56.48 30.35 10.35
C ARG A 113 -56.88 30.97 9.01
N MET A 114 -56.15 30.63 7.94
CA MET A 114 -56.39 31.13 6.59
C MET A 114 -57.38 30.26 5.80
N GLY A 115 -57.90 29.18 6.40
CA GLY A 115 -58.89 28.31 5.76
C GLY A 115 -58.39 27.59 4.51
N ILE A 116 -57.09 27.25 4.46
CA ILE A 116 -56.44 26.67 3.27
C ILE A 116 -56.94 25.23 3.05
N GLN A 117 -57.46 24.95 1.86
CA GLN A 117 -57.97 23.64 1.46
C GLN A 117 -57.41 23.20 0.11
N VAL A 118 -57.47 21.89 -0.14
CA VAL A 118 -57.14 21.31 -1.46
C VAL A 118 -57.98 21.96 -2.55
N GLY A 119 -57.33 22.35 -3.64
CA GLY A 119 -57.95 23.05 -4.77
C GLY A 119 -57.83 24.58 -4.74
N MET A 120 -57.40 25.18 -3.63
CA MET A 120 -57.11 26.62 -3.58
C MET A 120 -55.85 26.98 -4.37
N GLN A 121 -55.69 28.26 -4.71
CA GLN A 121 -54.66 28.71 -5.65
C GLN A 121 -53.79 29.81 -5.03
N LEU A 122 -52.47 29.61 -5.07
CA LEU A 122 -51.47 30.64 -4.76
C LEU A 122 -51.14 31.42 -6.03
N SER A 123 -51.18 32.74 -5.98
CA SER A 123 -50.88 33.64 -7.10
C SER A 123 -49.89 34.74 -6.69
N TRP A 124 -49.13 35.24 -7.66
CA TRP A 124 -48.10 36.27 -7.45
C TRP A 124 -48.51 37.64 -8.02
N GLN A 125 -49.68 37.71 -8.65
CA GLN A 125 -50.20 38.94 -9.25
C GLN A 125 -50.92 39.78 -8.18
N ALA A 126 -50.87 41.11 -8.33
CA ALA A 126 -51.67 42.02 -7.53
C ALA A 126 -53.16 41.71 -7.74
N GLU A 127 -54.00 41.97 -6.73
CA GLU A 127 -55.43 41.73 -6.81
C GLU A 127 -56.06 42.30 -8.10
N PRO A 128 -57.12 41.70 -8.65
CA PRO A 128 -57.76 42.16 -9.89
C PRO A 128 -58.45 43.53 -9.81
N ASN A 129 -58.28 44.32 -8.74
CA ASN A 129 -59.09 45.51 -8.47
C ASN A 129 -58.31 46.80 -8.14
N GLY A 130 -57.03 46.90 -8.52
CA GLY A 130 -56.34 48.21 -8.55
C GLY A 130 -56.07 48.87 -7.19
N GLN A 131 -56.10 48.15 -6.07
CA GLN A 131 -55.63 48.67 -4.79
C GLN A 131 -54.11 48.57 -4.65
N GLU A 132 -53.50 49.61 -4.08
CA GLU A 132 -52.05 49.75 -3.90
C GLU A 132 -51.44 48.58 -3.11
N ARG A 133 -50.21 48.20 -3.47
CA ARG A 133 -49.43 47.15 -2.79
C ARG A 133 -49.35 47.48 -1.29
N PRO A 134 -49.70 46.55 -0.38
CA PRO A 134 -49.51 46.76 1.05
C PRO A 134 -48.05 47.12 1.34
N ALA A 135 -47.81 48.09 2.22
CA ALA A 135 -46.48 48.59 2.59
C ALA A 135 -45.50 47.48 3.04
N ALA A 136 -46.02 46.31 3.41
CA ALA A 136 -45.30 45.15 3.90
C ALA A 136 -44.53 44.34 2.82
N CYS A 137 -44.44 44.81 1.56
CA CYS A 137 -44.02 44.02 0.39
C CYS A 137 -42.82 44.57 -0.42
N THR A 138 -41.94 45.40 0.16
CA THR A 138 -40.87 46.09 -0.60
C THR A 138 -39.46 45.61 -0.22
N VAL A 139 -38.83 44.70 -0.99
CA VAL A 139 -37.34 44.58 -0.98
C VAL A 139 -36.71 44.20 -2.33
N SER A 140 -35.60 44.91 -2.57
CA SER A 140 -34.57 44.93 -3.62
C SER A 140 -34.01 43.57 -4.10
N SER A 141 -33.76 43.47 -5.42
CA SER A 141 -33.19 42.30 -6.10
C SER A 141 -31.72 42.53 -6.48
N ALA A 142 -30.82 41.64 -6.07
CA ALA A 142 -29.49 41.51 -6.66
C ALA A 142 -29.29 40.09 -7.21
N THR A 143 -28.88 40.04 -8.47
CA THR A 143 -28.74 38.87 -9.34
C THR A 143 -27.42 38.13 -9.12
N SER A 144 -27.42 36.79 -9.11
CA SER A 144 -26.91 35.96 -10.22
C SER A 144 -26.58 34.50 -9.85
N LYS A 145 -26.79 33.68 -10.88
CA LYS A 145 -26.15 32.41 -11.29
C LYS A 145 -26.22 31.17 -10.39
N ALA A 146 -26.93 30.20 -10.94
CA ALA A 146 -27.10 28.83 -10.46
C ALA A 146 -25.99 27.90 -10.98
N GLN A 147 -25.57 26.97 -10.12
CA GLN A 147 -25.18 25.61 -10.52
C GLN A 147 -25.75 24.57 -9.53
N ARG A 148 -25.94 23.36 -10.06
CA ARG A 148 -26.88 22.28 -9.66
C ARG A 148 -26.49 21.55 -8.36
N GLY A 149 -27.46 20.97 -7.65
CA GLY A 149 -27.20 20.08 -6.51
C GLY A 149 -28.34 19.11 -6.19
N VAL A 150 -28.25 17.89 -6.73
CA VAL A 150 -29.08 16.71 -6.38
C VAL A 150 -28.36 15.82 -5.31
N ALA A 151 -27.19 16.25 -4.80
CA ALA A 151 -26.18 15.36 -4.22
C ALA A 151 -26.12 15.19 -2.67
N MET A 152 -26.97 15.83 -1.86
CA MET A 152 -26.64 15.96 -0.41
C MET A 152 -27.22 14.93 0.57
N VAL A 153 -28.30 14.21 0.25
CA VAL A 153 -28.75 13.09 1.13
C VAL A 153 -27.81 11.90 1.02
N GLU A 154 -27.33 11.62 -0.20
CA GLU A 154 -26.24 10.68 -0.43
C GLU A 154 -24.98 11.13 0.30
N PHE A 155 -24.61 12.42 0.26
CA PHE A 155 -23.41 12.90 0.95
C PHE A 155 -23.48 12.80 2.50
N ALA A 156 -24.65 12.95 3.12
CA ALA A 156 -24.76 12.88 4.59
C ALA A 156 -24.55 11.46 5.15
N ILE A 157 -24.86 10.43 4.36
CA ILE A 157 -24.68 9.01 4.73
C ILE A 157 -23.38 8.46 4.12
N ALA A 158 -23.18 8.68 2.82
CA ALA A 158 -22.00 8.22 2.10
C ALA A 158 -20.75 9.02 2.47
N GLY A 159 -20.85 10.31 2.80
CA GLY A 159 -19.70 11.16 3.14
C GLY A 159 -18.88 10.62 4.32
N PRO A 160 -19.47 10.36 5.50
CA PRO A 160 -18.75 9.75 6.62
C PRO A 160 -18.16 8.38 6.29
N ILE A 161 -18.88 7.54 5.53
CA ILE A 161 -18.41 6.22 5.12
C ILE A 161 -17.23 6.34 4.16
N LEU A 162 -17.32 7.22 3.16
CA LEU A 162 -16.25 7.49 2.20
C LEU A 162 -15.03 8.11 2.87
N ILE A 163 -15.21 8.98 3.87
CA ILE A 163 -14.12 9.51 4.69
C ILE A 163 -13.45 8.38 5.48
N LEU A 164 -14.22 7.50 6.12
CA LEU A 164 -13.65 6.36 6.83
C LEU A 164 -12.91 5.40 5.89
N LEU A 165 -13.47 5.11 4.71
CA LEU A 165 -12.81 4.30 3.68
C LEU A 165 -11.54 4.98 3.16
N GLY A 166 -11.56 6.29 2.95
CA GLY A 166 -10.40 7.07 2.55
C GLY A 166 -9.29 7.05 3.61
N LEU A 167 -9.63 7.30 4.88
CA LEU A 167 -8.69 7.22 6.01
C LEU A 167 -8.16 5.79 6.21
N ALA A 168 -9.00 4.77 6.04
CA ALA A 168 -8.60 3.37 6.06
C ALA A 168 -7.62 3.06 4.94
N SER A 169 -7.86 3.58 3.73
CA SER A 169 -7.00 3.39 2.57
C SER A 169 -5.62 4.04 2.77
N VAL A 170 -5.59 5.27 3.31
CA VAL A 170 -4.34 5.95 3.68
C VAL A 170 -3.59 5.17 4.77
N GLN A 171 -4.29 4.76 5.84
CA GLN A 171 -3.68 3.99 6.92
C GLN A 171 -3.15 2.63 6.43
N TYR A 172 -3.86 1.97 5.52
CA TYR A 172 -3.42 0.73 4.88
C TYR A 172 -2.18 0.97 4.03
N GLY A 173 -2.13 2.05 3.24
CA GLY A 173 -0.95 2.43 2.47
C GLY A 173 0.28 2.67 3.35
N LEU A 174 0.12 3.36 4.48
CA LEU A 174 1.18 3.57 5.47
C LEU A 174 1.63 2.26 6.12
N LEU A 175 0.69 1.38 6.48
CA LEU A 175 1.00 0.06 7.04
C LEU A 175 1.72 -0.83 6.00
N TYR A 176 1.32 -0.77 4.73
CA TYR A 176 1.96 -1.49 3.64
C TYR A 176 3.41 -1.00 3.43
N ASN A 177 3.62 0.32 3.40
CA ASN A 177 4.96 0.89 3.36
C ASN A 177 5.81 0.44 4.57
N ALA A 178 5.25 0.51 5.78
CA ALA A 178 5.93 0.04 6.99
C ALA A 178 6.29 -1.45 6.90
N LYS A 179 5.36 -2.29 6.42
CA LYS A 179 5.61 -3.74 6.21
C LYS A 179 6.74 -3.97 5.21
N ASN A 180 6.82 -3.20 4.12
CA ASN A 180 7.91 -3.31 3.16
C ASN A 180 9.26 -2.92 3.77
N VAL A 181 9.32 -1.84 4.55
CA VAL A 181 10.53 -1.44 5.28
C VAL A 181 10.93 -2.51 6.30
N ILE A 182 9.97 -3.04 7.06
CA ILE A 182 10.20 -4.11 8.03
C ILE A 182 10.72 -5.37 7.33
N ASN A 183 10.15 -5.79 6.22
CA ASN A 183 10.61 -6.95 5.45
C ASN A 183 12.03 -6.76 4.92
N HIS A 184 12.34 -5.58 4.38
CA HIS A 184 13.68 -5.24 3.93
C HIS A 184 14.68 -5.25 5.10
N ALA A 185 14.33 -4.63 6.23
CA ALA A 185 15.13 -4.64 7.44
C ALA A 185 15.36 -6.06 7.97
N SER A 186 14.33 -6.92 7.95
CA SER A 186 14.44 -8.34 8.32
C SER A 186 15.42 -9.08 7.43
N PHE A 187 15.39 -8.84 6.12
CA PHE A 187 16.32 -9.43 5.18
C PHE A 187 17.76 -8.97 5.42
N MET A 188 17.97 -7.68 5.64
CA MET A 188 19.27 -7.12 6.00
C MET A 188 19.80 -7.71 7.32
N GLY A 189 18.93 -7.86 8.31
CA GLY A 189 19.21 -8.54 9.56
C GLY A 189 19.65 -9.98 9.35
N ALA A 190 18.87 -10.77 8.60
CA ALA A 190 19.18 -12.16 8.30
C ALA A 190 20.52 -12.28 7.54
N ARG A 191 20.76 -11.44 6.52
CA ARG A 191 22.02 -11.42 5.77
C ARG A 191 23.22 -11.09 6.67
N ALA A 192 23.07 -10.14 7.59
CA ALA A 192 24.14 -9.85 8.56
C ALA A 192 24.39 -11.04 9.49
N GLY A 193 23.32 -11.71 9.94
CA GLY A 193 23.41 -12.93 10.74
C GLY A 193 24.13 -14.08 10.02
N SER A 194 23.85 -14.30 8.73
CA SER A 194 24.47 -15.38 7.96
C SER A 194 25.98 -15.21 7.75
N MET A 195 26.46 -13.97 7.79
CA MET A 195 27.88 -13.61 7.72
C MET A 195 28.57 -13.50 9.08
N SER A 196 27.80 -13.56 10.17
CA SER A 196 28.29 -13.29 11.52
C SER A 196 28.02 -14.46 12.46
N ASN A 197 28.16 -15.69 11.97
CA ASN A 197 27.98 -16.93 12.71
C ASN A 197 26.60 -17.06 13.41
N ALA A 198 25.54 -16.54 12.78
CA ALA A 198 24.17 -16.50 13.32
C ALA A 198 24.02 -15.67 14.63
N ARG A 199 24.93 -14.72 14.91
CA ARG A 199 24.83 -13.86 16.10
C ARG A 199 23.64 -12.91 16.02
N ILE A 200 22.74 -12.99 17.01
CA ILE A 200 21.55 -12.12 17.10
C ILE A 200 21.90 -10.65 17.26
N ASP A 201 23.04 -10.30 17.88
CA ASP A 201 23.47 -8.91 17.98
C ASP A 201 23.76 -8.29 16.61
N ALA A 202 24.33 -9.07 15.67
CA ALA A 202 24.56 -8.65 14.30
C ALA A 202 23.24 -8.49 13.53
N VAL A 203 22.31 -9.45 13.70
CA VAL A 203 20.95 -9.38 13.13
C VAL A 203 20.23 -8.13 13.63
N ARG A 204 20.21 -7.90 14.94
CA ARG A 204 19.58 -6.74 15.58
C ARG A 204 20.17 -5.43 15.06
N THR A 205 21.49 -5.32 15.02
CA THR A 205 22.17 -4.10 14.58
C THR A 205 21.82 -3.77 13.12
N ALA A 206 21.84 -4.76 12.23
CA ALA A 206 21.48 -4.56 10.82
C ALA A 206 19.97 -4.29 10.64
N TYR A 207 19.12 -4.98 11.40
CA TYR A 207 17.68 -4.77 11.40
C TYR A 207 17.31 -3.34 11.81
N VAL A 208 17.82 -2.86 12.94
CA VAL A 208 17.54 -1.50 13.45
C VAL A 208 18.03 -0.43 12.46
N ARG A 209 19.17 -0.65 11.80
CA ARG A 209 19.62 0.23 10.70
C ARG A 209 18.67 0.21 9.50
N GLY A 210 18.16 -0.97 9.13
CA GLY A 210 17.17 -1.11 8.06
C GLY A 210 15.85 -0.40 8.35
N LEU A 211 15.52 -0.16 9.62
CA LEU A 211 14.32 0.55 10.04
C LEU A 211 14.41 2.08 9.94
N ILE A 212 15.59 2.66 9.72
CA ILE A 212 15.79 4.13 9.69
C ILE A 212 14.74 4.88 8.83
N PRO A 213 14.35 4.41 7.63
CA PRO A 213 13.31 5.08 6.83
C PRO A 213 11.95 5.18 7.53
N LEU A 214 11.60 4.23 8.40
CA LEU A 214 10.34 4.22 9.15
C LEU A 214 10.31 5.30 10.25
N TYR A 215 11.47 5.73 10.74
CA TYR A 215 11.60 6.70 11.85
C TYR A 215 12.04 8.10 11.40
N GLY A 216 11.76 8.44 10.14
CA GLY A 216 12.02 9.76 9.55
C GLY A 216 13.24 9.83 8.65
N GLY A 217 14.05 8.77 8.57
CA GLY A 217 15.22 8.75 7.70
C GLY A 217 16.28 9.78 8.12
N GLY A 218 16.97 10.36 7.15
CA GLY A 218 17.85 11.51 7.38
C GLY A 218 18.61 11.90 6.12
N ARG A 219 18.86 13.20 5.98
CA ARG A 219 19.60 13.78 4.83
C ARG A 219 21.08 14.02 5.15
N ASN A 220 21.45 13.94 6.42
CA ASN A 220 22.81 14.11 6.93
C ASN A 220 23.08 13.11 8.07
N ALA A 221 24.34 13.04 8.51
CA ALA A 221 24.77 12.09 9.53
C ALA A 221 24.04 12.26 10.87
N THR A 222 23.73 13.49 11.28
CA THR A 222 23.05 13.79 12.55
C THR A 222 21.61 13.28 12.54
N GLU A 223 20.84 13.59 11.49
CA GLU A 223 19.46 13.12 11.33
C GLU A 223 19.37 11.59 11.27
N ILE A 224 20.32 10.95 10.56
CA ILE A 224 20.40 9.49 10.49
C ILE A 224 20.69 8.90 11.88
N ALA A 225 21.60 9.52 12.65
CA ALA A 225 21.92 9.08 14.00
C ALA A 225 20.71 9.22 14.96
N GLU A 226 19.95 10.31 14.85
CA GLU A 226 18.70 10.49 15.62
C GLU A 226 17.64 9.45 15.26
N SER A 227 17.40 9.22 13.97
CA SER A 227 16.45 8.21 13.50
C SER A 227 16.87 6.80 13.89
N LEU A 228 18.18 6.50 13.87
CA LEU A 228 18.74 5.25 14.39
C LEU A 228 18.50 5.11 15.90
N GLY A 229 18.67 6.20 16.66
CA GLY A 229 18.37 6.25 18.09
C GLY A 229 16.89 5.96 18.39
N ARG A 230 15.97 6.61 17.66
CA ARG A 230 14.52 6.35 17.76
C ARG A 230 14.17 4.90 17.40
N ALA A 231 14.72 4.39 16.30
CA ALA A 231 14.51 3.01 15.87
C ALA A 231 15.01 2.00 16.91
N GLY A 232 16.19 2.24 17.49
CA GLY A 232 16.77 1.40 18.53
C GLY A 232 15.96 1.38 19.82
N ALA A 233 15.51 2.57 20.28
CA ALA A 233 14.66 2.69 21.46
C ALA A 233 13.30 2.00 21.27
N ASP A 234 12.66 2.19 20.11
CA ASP A 234 11.37 1.55 19.83
C ASP A 234 11.51 0.03 19.68
N PHE A 235 12.59 -0.44 19.04
CA PHE A 235 12.89 -1.86 18.91
C PHE A 235 13.04 -2.52 20.28
N ALA A 236 13.75 -1.88 21.22
CA ALA A 236 14.07 -2.46 22.53
C ALA A 236 12.82 -2.84 23.34
N THR A 237 11.73 -2.10 23.18
CA THR A 237 10.47 -2.34 23.91
C THR A 237 9.40 -3.02 23.07
N ASN A 238 9.38 -2.78 21.75
CA ASN A 238 8.24 -3.12 20.89
C ASN A 238 8.60 -4.11 19.78
N SER A 239 9.76 -4.76 19.84
CA SER A 239 10.15 -5.78 18.85
C SER A 239 10.78 -7.01 19.49
N ARG A 240 10.60 -8.16 18.83
CA ARG A 240 11.22 -9.43 19.20
C ARG A 240 11.84 -10.08 17.96
N ILE A 241 13.07 -10.58 18.09
CA ILE A 241 13.73 -11.42 17.09
C ILE A 241 13.81 -12.83 17.67
N GLU A 242 13.27 -13.78 16.93
CA GLU A 242 13.29 -15.21 17.24
C GLU A 242 14.13 -15.91 16.19
N LEU A 243 15.20 -16.57 16.63
CA LEU A 243 15.90 -17.54 15.79
C LEU A 243 15.03 -18.78 15.72
N LEU A 244 14.67 -19.22 14.52
CA LEU A 244 13.91 -20.45 14.30
C LEU A 244 14.81 -21.60 13.85
N ASN A 245 15.88 -21.32 13.11
CA ASN A 245 16.89 -22.28 12.67
C ASN A 245 18.25 -21.56 12.53
N PRO A 246 19.38 -22.16 12.92
CA PRO A 246 19.55 -23.54 13.43
C PRO A 246 18.87 -23.76 14.79
N THR A 247 18.29 -24.93 15.00
CA THR A 247 17.68 -25.32 16.29
C THR A 247 18.73 -25.94 17.21
N ARG A 248 18.37 -26.16 18.48
CA ARG A 248 19.25 -26.88 19.41
C ARG A 248 19.58 -28.27 18.89
N GLU A 249 18.58 -28.95 18.34
CA GLU A 249 18.72 -30.28 17.75
C GLU A 249 19.59 -30.24 16.48
N SER A 250 19.54 -29.15 15.69
CA SER A 250 20.49 -28.95 14.60
C SER A 250 21.94 -28.89 15.11
N PHE A 251 22.18 -28.25 16.26
CA PHE A 251 23.51 -28.23 16.90
C PHE A 251 23.88 -29.60 17.49
N ASP A 252 22.94 -30.32 18.12
CA ASP A 252 23.16 -31.70 18.57
C ASP A 252 23.63 -32.57 17.40
N ASP A 253 22.93 -32.51 16.26
CA ASP A 253 23.17 -33.40 15.13
C ASP A 253 24.39 -33.01 14.28
N TRP A 254 24.67 -31.72 14.11
CA TRP A 254 25.60 -31.27 13.06
C TRP A 254 26.83 -30.54 13.57
N HIS A 255 27.05 -30.42 14.89
CA HIS A 255 28.22 -29.70 15.37
C HIS A 255 29.55 -30.41 15.08
N ASP A 256 30.60 -29.62 14.86
CA ASP A 256 31.98 -30.08 14.74
C ASP A 256 32.82 -29.55 15.92
N PRO A 257 33.23 -30.41 16.87
CA PRO A 257 34.09 -30.02 17.98
C PRO A 257 35.45 -29.43 17.54
N GLN A 258 35.96 -29.85 16.38
CA GLN A 258 37.26 -29.39 15.87
C GLN A 258 37.24 -27.90 15.50
N LEU A 259 36.05 -27.32 15.28
CA LEU A 259 35.90 -25.90 14.94
C LEU A 259 35.84 -24.97 16.16
N GLN A 260 35.67 -25.50 17.37
CA GLN A 260 35.51 -24.68 18.58
C GLN A 260 36.78 -23.88 18.93
N ALA A 261 37.94 -24.52 18.84
CA ALA A 261 39.24 -23.91 19.08
C ALA A 261 39.61 -22.82 18.05
N PRO A 262 39.59 -23.08 16.72
CA PRO A 262 39.97 -22.08 15.72
C PRO A 262 39.00 -20.89 15.66
N LEU A 263 37.71 -21.10 15.97
CA LEU A 263 36.70 -20.03 16.00
C LEU A 263 36.57 -19.35 17.37
N LYS A 264 37.37 -19.74 18.37
CA LYS A 264 37.37 -19.18 19.73
C LYS A 264 35.97 -19.12 20.33
N THR A 265 35.23 -20.22 20.28
CA THR A 265 33.80 -20.25 20.64
C THR A 265 33.53 -20.43 22.13
N ASN A 266 34.58 -20.57 22.95
CA ASN A 266 34.48 -20.84 24.40
C ASN A 266 33.63 -22.09 24.71
N GLY A 267 33.83 -23.16 23.96
CA GLY A 267 33.13 -24.44 24.15
C GLY A 267 31.74 -24.52 23.52
N LYS A 268 31.28 -23.47 22.85
CA LYS A 268 29.98 -23.47 22.16
C LYS A 268 30.04 -24.31 20.90
N ARG A 269 28.95 -25.05 20.63
CA ARG A 269 28.81 -25.90 19.45
C ARG A 269 28.80 -25.09 18.16
N VAL A 270 29.33 -25.68 17.10
CA VAL A 270 29.50 -25.02 15.81
C VAL A 270 29.02 -25.93 14.69
N ILE A 271 28.03 -25.49 13.92
CA ILE A 271 27.63 -26.20 12.69
C ILE A 271 28.56 -25.71 11.56
N PRO A 272 29.30 -26.64 10.91
CA PRO A 272 30.22 -26.29 9.85
C PRO A 272 29.48 -25.81 8.60
N ASN A 273 30.02 -24.78 7.95
CA ASN A 273 29.51 -24.25 6.69
C ASN A 273 30.56 -24.30 5.57
N ARG A 274 31.84 -24.01 5.87
CA ARG A 274 32.92 -23.87 4.89
C ARG A 274 33.18 -25.08 3.97
N GLN A 275 32.60 -26.24 4.28
CA GLN A 275 32.80 -27.48 3.54
C GLN A 275 31.50 -28.14 3.10
N LEU A 276 30.38 -27.40 3.05
CA LEU A 276 29.06 -27.96 2.72
C LEU A 276 29.11 -28.85 1.46
N ALA A 277 29.70 -28.36 0.36
CA ALA A 277 29.77 -29.12 -0.89
C ALA A 277 30.68 -30.37 -0.84
N ARG A 278 31.77 -30.33 -0.07
CA ARG A 278 32.69 -31.49 0.08
C ARG A 278 32.13 -32.55 1.01
N ASN A 279 31.41 -32.13 2.04
CA ASN A 279 30.93 -33.02 3.09
C ASN A 279 29.59 -33.65 2.75
N LEU A 280 28.75 -33.02 1.92
CA LEU A 280 27.42 -33.56 1.59
C LEU A 280 27.45 -34.91 0.84
N GLY A 281 28.55 -35.23 0.14
CA GLY A 281 28.73 -36.53 -0.55
C GLY A 281 29.48 -37.59 0.26
N ASP A 282 30.17 -37.21 1.34
CA ASP A 282 30.98 -38.11 2.15
C ASP A 282 30.23 -38.51 3.42
N ARG A 283 29.58 -39.68 3.36
CA ARG A 283 28.83 -40.25 4.47
C ARG A 283 29.67 -40.37 5.75
N ALA A 284 30.91 -40.86 5.66
CA ALA A 284 31.75 -41.07 6.84
C ALA A 284 32.09 -39.74 7.52
N LYS A 285 32.30 -38.68 6.73
CA LYS A 285 32.51 -37.33 7.25
C LYS A 285 31.25 -36.80 7.95
N LEU A 286 30.05 -37.01 7.39
CA LEU A 286 28.79 -36.60 8.00
C LEU A 286 28.47 -37.37 9.29
N GLU A 287 28.78 -38.67 9.34
CA GLU A 287 28.65 -39.50 10.53
C GLU A 287 29.62 -39.07 11.65
N SER A 288 30.75 -38.45 11.30
CA SER A 288 31.72 -37.96 12.31
C SER A 288 31.26 -36.70 13.06
N LEU A 289 30.26 -35.98 12.54
CA LEU A 289 29.71 -34.77 13.16
C LEU A 289 28.71 -35.13 14.26
N GLY A 290 28.43 -34.20 15.16
CA GLY A 290 27.32 -34.28 16.11
C GLY A 290 27.43 -35.32 17.22
N ASP A 291 26.43 -35.31 18.09
CA ASP A 291 26.25 -36.27 19.19
C ASP A 291 25.81 -37.63 18.65
N GLN A 292 24.87 -37.62 17.69
CA GLN A 292 24.39 -38.83 17.03
C GLN A 292 25.10 -39.02 15.70
N ARG A 293 25.89 -40.10 15.62
CA ARG A 293 26.72 -40.39 14.44
C ARG A 293 25.98 -41.11 13.32
N SER A 294 24.77 -41.63 13.54
CA SER A 294 24.01 -42.29 12.50
C SER A 294 23.34 -41.29 11.56
N VAL A 295 23.54 -41.44 10.25
CA VAL A 295 22.83 -40.70 9.21
C VAL A 295 21.89 -41.62 8.43
N ARG A 296 20.76 -41.09 7.98
CA ARG A 296 19.79 -41.75 7.09
C ARG A 296 19.70 -40.97 5.79
N GLU A 297 19.63 -41.66 4.65
CA GLU A 297 19.32 -41.03 3.38
C GLU A 297 17.80 -40.82 3.25
N VAL A 298 17.37 -39.60 2.97
CA VAL A 298 15.98 -39.24 2.68
C VAL A 298 15.99 -38.37 1.43
N ALA A 299 15.38 -38.85 0.35
CA ALA A 299 15.27 -38.13 -0.92
C ALA A 299 16.62 -37.59 -1.45
N GLY A 300 17.69 -38.39 -1.35
CA GLY A 300 19.04 -38.00 -1.80
C GLY A 300 19.79 -37.06 -0.86
N SER A 301 19.28 -36.79 0.35
CA SER A 301 19.95 -35.99 1.38
C SER A 301 20.20 -36.81 2.65
N TRP A 302 21.39 -36.65 3.24
CA TRP A 302 21.73 -37.27 4.52
C TRP A 302 21.15 -36.45 5.68
N VAL A 303 20.26 -37.07 6.45
CA VAL A 303 19.59 -36.46 7.61
C VAL A 303 19.92 -37.21 8.89
N LYS A 304 19.84 -36.52 10.03
CA LYS A 304 20.00 -37.10 11.36
C LYS A 304 18.68 -37.06 12.14
N THR A 305 18.52 -37.97 13.09
CA THR A 305 17.19 -38.27 13.66
C THR A 305 16.72 -37.32 14.75
N LYS A 306 17.62 -36.62 15.48
CA LYS A 306 17.17 -35.66 16.49
C LYS A 306 16.56 -34.42 15.85
N SER A 307 17.22 -33.85 14.84
CA SER A 307 16.77 -32.66 14.12
C SER A 307 15.85 -32.97 12.94
N GLY A 308 15.90 -34.20 12.40
CA GLY A 308 15.26 -34.53 11.13
C GLY A 308 15.79 -33.75 9.92
N GLN A 309 16.91 -33.02 10.08
CA GLN A 309 17.44 -32.08 9.09
C GLN A 309 18.70 -32.62 8.43
N SER A 310 18.94 -32.22 7.18
CA SER A 310 20.25 -32.35 6.55
C SER A 310 21.24 -31.29 7.06
N LEU A 311 22.53 -31.48 6.81
CA LEU A 311 23.55 -30.45 7.10
C LEU A 311 23.25 -29.13 6.36
N SER A 312 22.69 -29.20 5.14
CA SER A 312 22.24 -28.01 4.39
C SER A 312 21.05 -27.33 5.04
N ASP A 313 20.07 -28.08 5.53
CA ASP A 313 18.91 -27.50 6.24
C ASP A 313 19.34 -26.85 7.55
N ALA A 314 20.25 -27.50 8.28
CA ALA A 314 20.85 -26.97 9.50
C ALA A 314 21.67 -25.69 9.24
N ASN A 315 22.13 -25.48 8.00
CA ASN A 315 22.82 -24.26 7.54
C ASN A 315 21.88 -23.19 6.93
N LEU A 316 20.57 -23.29 7.14
CA LEU A 316 19.64 -22.20 6.83
C LEU A 316 19.40 -21.33 8.07
N LEU A 317 19.71 -20.05 7.99
CA LEU A 317 19.30 -19.11 9.01
C LEU A 317 17.83 -18.75 8.80
N LYS A 318 16.95 -19.27 9.66
CA LYS A 318 15.53 -18.90 9.69
C LYS A 318 15.28 -18.01 10.90
N ILE A 319 14.78 -16.81 10.68
CA ILE A 319 14.41 -15.89 11.75
C ILE A 319 12.96 -15.43 11.59
N ARG A 320 12.28 -15.21 12.71
CA ARG A 320 11.02 -14.50 12.79
C ARG A 320 11.23 -13.21 13.54
N ILE A 321 10.74 -12.12 12.98
CA ILE A 321 10.77 -10.82 13.61
C ILE A 321 9.32 -10.35 13.77
N THR A 322 8.95 -10.04 15.00
CA THR A 322 7.66 -9.43 15.34
C THR A 322 7.92 -7.99 15.74
N HIS A 323 7.38 -7.04 14.98
CA HIS A 323 7.58 -5.61 15.19
C HIS A 323 6.23 -4.92 15.47
N GLY A 324 6.13 -4.22 16.61
CA GLY A 324 4.94 -3.50 17.01
C GLY A 324 4.82 -2.14 16.33
N TYR A 325 4.17 -2.11 15.17
CA TYR A 325 3.94 -0.89 14.41
C TYR A 325 2.91 0.01 15.09
N ARG A 326 3.22 1.31 15.21
CA ARG A 326 2.28 2.33 15.71
C ARG A 326 1.50 2.96 14.54
N PRO A 327 0.17 2.84 14.50
CA PRO A 327 -0.64 3.48 13.44
C PRO A 327 -0.51 5.02 13.46
N SER A 328 -0.31 5.62 12.28
CA SER A 328 -0.17 7.07 12.13
C SER A 328 -1.51 7.82 12.12
N VAL A 329 -2.61 7.17 11.71
CA VAL A 329 -3.96 7.77 11.65
C VAL A 329 -4.72 7.39 12.93
N PRO A 330 -4.97 8.33 13.86
CA PRO A 330 -5.49 8.01 15.19
C PRO A 330 -6.84 7.29 15.18
N LEU A 331 -7.79 7.78 14.36
CA LEU A 331 -9.13 7.20 14.26
C LEU A 331 -9.08 5.74 13.77
N MET A 332 -8.28 5.48 12.73
CA MET A 332 -8.11 4.13 12.20
C MET A 332 -7.30 3.24 13.14
N GLY A 333 -6.32 3.80 13.87
CA GLY A 333 -5.58 3.07 14.89
C GLY A 333 -6.50 2.49 15.97
N MET A 334 -7.50 3.25 16.42
CA MET A 334 -8.50 2.75 17.37
C MET A 334 -9.35 1.61 16.78
N VAL A 335 -9.80 1.76 15.53
CA VAL A 335 -10.61 0.74 14.84
C VAL A 335 -9.82 -0.57 14.65
N TYR A 336 -8.61 -0.48 14.09
CA TYR A 336 -7.75 -1.65 13.88
C TYR A 336 -7.38 -2.34 15.19
N ASN A 337 -6.99 -1.57 16.21
CA ASN A 337 -6.62 -2.18 17.48
C ASN A 337 -7.80 -2.91 18.12
N ARG A 338 -9.00 -2.32 18.09
CA ARG A 338 -10.21 -2.96 18.61
C ARG A 338 -10.54 -4.26 17.86
N PHE A 339 -10.43 -4.25 16.53
CA PHE A 339 -10.65 -5.43 15.70
C PHE A 339 -9.61 -6.52 15.95
N LEU A 340 -8.32 -6.17 15.98
CA LEU A 340 -7.23 -7.12 16.20
C LEU A 340 -7.26 -7.71 17.62
N ARG A 341 -7.61 -6.93 18.64
CA ARG A 341 -7.82 -7.44 20.01
C ARG A 341 -9.01 -8.40 20.09
N TRP A 342 -10.04 -8.20 19.27
CA TRP A 342 -11.16 -9.13 19.20
C TRP A 342 -10.77 -10.46 18.54
N LEU A 343 -9.84 -10.45 17.59
CA LEU A 343 -9.28 -11.66 16.97
C LEU A 343 -8.13 -12.29 17.76
N ASP A 344 -7.62 -11.61 18.79
CA ASP A 344 -6.49 -12.11 19.57
C ASP A 344 -6.90 -13.32 20.41
N THR A 345 -6.19 -14.42 20.21
CA THR A 345 -6.41 -15.69 20.93
C THR A 345 -5.64 -15.75 22.24
N GLY A 346 -4.75 -14.80 22.52
CA GLY A 346 -3.93 -14.76 23.73
C GLY A 346 -2.77 -15.78 23.73
N ASN A 347 -2.53 -16.48 22.63
CA ASN A 347 -1.49 -17.51 22.52
C ASN A 347 -0.06 -16.94 22.46
N ASP A 348 0.12 -15.70 22.01
CA ASP A 348 1.42 -15.00 22.03
C ASP A 348 1.34 -13.77 22.94
N ALA A 349 1.83 -13.92 24.18
CA ALA A 349 1.81 -12.87 25.19
C ALA A 349 2.49 -11.57 24.74
N PHE A 350 3.49 -11.66 23.85
CA PHE A 350 4.15 -10.48 23.30
C PHE A 350 3.23 -9.72 22.33
N ALA A 351 2.57 -10.44 21.42
CA ALA A 351 1.61 -9.84 20.49
C ALA A 351 0.40 -9.24 21.24
N THR A 352 -0.12 -9.94 22.25
CA THR A 352 -1.19 -9.43 23.13
C THR A 352 -0.76 -8.15 23.85
N THR A 353 0.49 -8.08 24.34
CA THR A 353 1.04 -6.86 24.96
C THR A 353 1.09 -5.69 23.97
N LEU A 354 1.56 -5.93 22.73
CA LEU A 354 1.59 -4.89 21.69
C LEU A 354 0.19 -4.35 21.38
N LEU A 355 -0.79 -5.23 21.23
CA LEU A 355 -2.19 -4.84 20.99
C LEU A 355 -2.76 -4.04 22.18
N SER A 356 -2.43 -4.42 23.41
CA SER A 356 -2.84 -3.65 24.61
C SER A 356 -2.29 -2.22 24.60
N GLN A 357 -1.11 -2.01 24.00
CA GLN A 357 -0.45 -0.72 23.84
C GLN A 357 -0.89 0.05 22.57
N GLY A 358 -1.84 -0.49 21.80
CA GLY A 358 -2.31 0.15 20.56
C GLY A 358 -1.37 -0.03 19.37
N ARG A 359 -0.49 -1.03 19.40
CA ARG A 359 0.45 -1.36 18.32
C ARG A 359 -0.01 -2.59 17.56
N ILE A 360 0.15 -2.56 16.24
CA ILE A 360 -0.16 -3.67 15.34
C ILE A 360 1.07 -4.58 15.25
N PRO A 361 0.98 -5.86 15.63
CA PRO A 361 2.09 -6.80 15.49
C PRO A 361 2.29 -7.14 14.00
N VAL A 362 3.39 -6.66 13.42
CA VAL A 362 3.80 -6.98 12.05
C VAL A 362 4.85 -8.09 12.12
N VAL A 363 4.51 -9.27 11.62
CA VAL A 363 5.40 -10.43 11.58
C VAL A 363 6.08 -10.54 10.23
N SER A 364 7.38 -10.83 10.26
CA SER A 364 8.23 -11.06 9.09
C SER A 364 9.08 -12.31 9.32
N HIS A 365 9.03 -13.26 8.39
CA HIS A 365 9.86 -14.46 8.41
C HIS A 365 10.87 -14.36 7.29
N VAL A 366 12.13 -14.61 7.61
CA VAL A 366 13.22 -14.59 6.64
C VAL A 366 14.03 -15.86 6.78
N THR A 367 14.33 -16.48 5.63
CA THR A 367 15.25 -17.61 5.51
C THR A 367 16.38 -17.19 4.58
N VAL A 368 17.62 -17.31 5.04
CA VAL A 368 18.81 -17.11 4.21
C VAL A 368 19.78 -18.25 4.43
N GLN A 369 20.57 -18.59 3.42
CA GLN A 369 21.66 -19.55 3.60
C GLN A 369 22.76 -18.93 4.48
N MET A 370 23.31 -19.73 5.38
CA MET A 370 24.50 -19.34 6.14
C MET A 370 25.69 -19.19 5.19
N HIS A 371 26.54 -18.19 5.43
CA HIS A 371 27.83 -18.00 4.72
C HIS A 371 29.05 -18.09 5.66
N THR A 372 28.79 -18.26 6.95
CA THR A 372 29.77 -18.57 7.98
C THR A 372 29.30 -19.78 8.78
N ASP A 373 30.19 -20.42 9.53
CA ASP A 373 29.81 -21.51 10.43
C ASP A 373 28.82 -20.98 11.49
N ALA A 374 27.74 -21.69 11.78
CA ALA A 374 26.81 -21.21 12.80
C ALA A 374 27.37 -21.53 14.20
N ILE A 375 27.43 -20.55 15.10
CA ILE A 375 27.89 -20.75 16.48
C ILE A 375 26.67 -20.69 17.41
N GLU A 376 26.57 -21.65 18.32
CA GLU A 376 25.45 -21.74 19.25
C GLU A 376 25.31 -20.48 20.12
N GLY A 377 24.17 -19.81 20.01
CA GLY A 377 23.83 -18.62 20.80
C GLY A 377 23.23 -18.97 22.17
N ALA A 378 22.95 -17.96 22.99
CA ALA A 378 22.13 -18.15 24.19
C ALA A 378 20.63 -18.31 23.86
N ASN A 379 20.20 -17.74 22.73
CA ASN A 379 18.82 -17.77 22.23
C ASN A 379 18.73 -18.69 21.01
N VAL A 380 18.98 -19.99 21.21
CA VAL A 380 18.70 -21.01 20.19
C VAL A 380 17.20 -21.28 20.19
N SER A 381 16.60 -21.54 19.02
CA SER A 381 15.20 -21.94 18.97
C SER A 381 14.99 -23.26 19.73
N SER A 382 13.89 -23.32 20.48
CA SER A 382 13.23 -24.57 20.88
C SER A 382 11.71 -24.39 20.67
N PRO A 383 10.98 -25.25 19.94
CA PRO A 383 11.40 -26.37 19.08
C PRO A 383 10.97 -26.29 17.61
N GLY A 384 11.83 -26.81 16.74
CA GLY A 384 11.46 -27.39 15.44
C GLY A 384 11.23 -28.89 15.56
N MET A 385 11.08 -29.63 14.44
CA MET A 385 10.90 -31.09 14.45
C MET A 385 12.11 -31.80 15.08
N GLY A 386 12.01 -32.00 16.39
CA GLY A 386 12.94 -32.70 17.26
C GLY A 386 12.49 -32.76 18.73
N ASN A 387 11.24 -32.34 19.03
CA ASN A 387 10.68 -32.29 20.38
C ASN A 387 9.44 -33.19 20.51
N ASP A 388 9.64 -34.47 20.83
CA ASP A 388 8.65 -35.36 21.47
C ASP A 388 7.15 -35.14 21.11
N GLY A 389 6.85 -34.87 19.83
CA GLY A 389 5.49 -34.89 19.29
C GLY A 389 4.55 -33.70 19.53
N ALA A 390 4.98 -32.49 19.94
CA ALA A 390 4.04 -31.35 20.00
C ALA A 390 4.58 -29.99 19.51
N PRO A 391 4.71 -29.79 18.18
CA PRO A 391 4.86 -28.46 17.60
C PRO A 391 3.52 -27.70 17.66
N LYS A 392 3.49 -26.48 18.24
CA LYS A 392 2.43 -25.52 17.95
C LYS A 392 2.81 -24.73 16.68
N ASP A 393 2.01 -24.98 15.64
CA ASP A 393 2.03 -24.30 14.35
C ASP A 393 2.08 -22.76 14.52
N PRO A 394 3.01 -22.04 13.84
CA PRO A 394 2.98 -20.58 13.81
C PRO A 394 1.85 -19.98 12.95
N GLY A 395 0.92 -20.81 12.47
CA GLY A 395 -0.28 -20.42 11.74
C GLY A 395 -0.26 -21.01 10.35
N THR A 396 -1.42 -21.50 9.91
CA THR A 396 -1.58 -22.13 8.60
C THR A 396 -1.27 -21.12 7.49
N PRO A 397 -0.44 -21.48 6.48
CA PRO A 397 -0.41 -20.75 5.23
C PRO A 397 -1.81 -20.72 4.61
N PRO A 398 -2.18 -19.66 3.84
CA PRO A 398 -3.51 -19.54 3.27
C PRO A 398 -3.86 -20.83 2.50
N PRO A 399 -5.14 -21.28 2.54
CA PRO A 399 -5.54 -22.50 1.87
C PRO A 399 -5.10 -22.43 0.42
N SER A 400 -4.42 -23.48 -0.04
CA SER A 400 -4.09 -23.64 -1.45
C SER A 400 -5.40 -23.58 -2.23
N SER A 401 -5.67 -22.44 -2.88
CA SER A 401 -6.74 -22.41 -3.85
C SER A 401 -6.34 -23.37 -4.98
N ASN A 402 -7.27 -24.21 -5.40
CA ASN A 402 -7.15 -24.95 -6.65
C ASN A 402 -7.30 -24.03 -7.88
N GLN A 403 -7.31 -22.70 -7.67
CA GLN A 403 -7.25 -21.74 -8.75
C GLN A 403 -5.77 -21.47 -9.07
N PRO A 404 -5.32 -21.74 -10.31
CA PRO A 404 -3.97 -21.40 -10.72
C PRO A 404 -3.75 -19.88 -10.57
N ALA A 405 -2.59 -19.50 -10.06
CA ALA A 405 -2.17 -18.11 -10.01
C ALA A 405 -2.17 -17.51 -11.43
N PRO A 406 -2.55 -16.23 -11.61
CA PRO A 406 -2.33 -15.55 -12.87
C PRO A 406 -0.84 -15.58 -13.22
N TRP A 407 -0.60 -16.02 -14.44
CA TRP A 407 0.69 -16.23 -15.08
C TRP A 407 1.54 -14.96 -15.03
N CYS A 408 2.68 -15.00 -14.34
CA CYS A 408 3.80 -14.11 -14.62
C CYS A 408 4.60 -14.74 -15.78
N THR A 409 4.33 -14.28 -17.00
CA THR A 409 5.22 -14.52 -18.16
C THR A 409 6.44 -13.63 -18.06
N THR A 410 7.59 -14.18 -17.66
CA THR A 410 8.85 -13.95 -18.40
C THR A 410 9.90 -14.99 -18.02
N ALA A 411 10.11 -15.91 -18.98
CA ALA A 411 11.28 -16.68 -19.36
C ALA A 411 12.35 -17.05 -18.31
N GLY A 412 12.50 -18.37 -18.11
CA GLY A 412 13.68 -19.00 -17.51
C GLY A 412 13.31 -20.36 -16.93
N CYS A 413 13.50 -21.42 -17.71
CA CYS A 413 13.05 -22.78 -17.40
C CYS A 413 13.40 -23.23 -15.97
N SER A 414 12.37 -23.52 -15.19
CA SER A 414 12.43 -24.55 -14.17
C SER A 414 11.07 -25.22 -14.14
N SER A 415 10.98 -26.39 -14.76
CA SER A 415 10.06 -27.42 -14.26
C SER A 415 10.59 -27.85 -12.89
N VAL A 416 10.32 -27.03 -11.87
CA VAL A 416 10.45 -27.47 -10.49
C VAL A 416 9.39 -28.58 -10.33
N PRO A 417 9.77 -29.81 -9.97
CA PRO A 417 8.78 -30.79 -9.58
C PRO A 417 7.95 -30.17 -8.45
N ARG A 418 6.63 -30.18 -8.61
CA ARG A 418 5.68 -29.87 -7.54
C ARG A 418 6.16 -30.57 -6.26
N PRO A 419 6.18 -29.92 -5.08
CA PRO A 419 6.42 -30.64 -3.84
C PRO A 419 5.35 -31.71 -3.73
N THR A 420 5.73 -32.97 -3.91
CA THR A 420 4.87 -34.10 -3.58
C THR A 420 4.83 -34.19 -2.06
N ALA A 421 3.62 -34.41 -1.53
CA ALA A 421 3.44 -34.76 -0.12
C ALA A 421 4.38 -35.92 0.25
N PRO A 422 4.94 -35.95 1.47
CA PRO A 422 5.82 -37.04 1.88
C PRO A 422 5.00 -38.34 1.96
N GLY A 423 5.25 -39.29 1.05
CA GLY A 423 4.63 -40.63 1.06
C GLY A 423 4.35 -41.30 -0.29
N GLY A 424 4.57 -40.66 -1.44
CA GLY A 424 4.29 -41.28 -2.75
C GLY A 424 5.43 -42.19 -3.26
N GLN A 425 5.14 -43.48 -3.46
CA GLN A 425 6.06 -44.51 -4.01
C GLN A 425 6.32 -44.33 -5.53
N GLY A 426 7.01 -43.27 -5.93
CA GLY A 426 7.48 -43.09 -7.31
C GLY A 426 8.88 -43.64 -7.49
N ASN A 427 9.02 -44.75 -8.20
CA ASN A 427 10.29 -45.40 -8.52
C ASN A 427 11.12 -44.55 -9.51
N PRO A 428 12.33 -44.05 -9.17
CA PRO A 428 13.16 -43.30 -10.11
C PRO A 428 14.27 -44.19 -10.69
N THR A 429 14.23 -44.38 -12.00
CA THR A 429 15.37 -44.88 -12.76
C THR A 429 16.56 -43.92 -12.58
N PRO A 430 17.78 -44.37 -12.20
CA PRO A 430 18.88 -43.45 -11.89
C PRO A 430 19.56 -42.92 -13.16
N CYS A 431 19.68 -41.60 -13.29
CA CYS A 431 20.67 -40.98 -14.18
C CYS A 431 22.07 -41.15 -13.56
N LYS A 432 23.07 -41.49 -14.39
CA LYS A 432 24.45 -41.75 -13.93
C LYS A 432 25.22 -40.45 -13.61
N PRO A 433 26.11 -40.45 -12.60
CA PRO A 433 26.95 -39.29 -12.28
C PRO A 433 28.03 -39.11 -13.35
N GLY A 434 27.98 -37.99 -14.09
CA GLY A 434 28.94 -37.65 -15.14
C GLY A 434 28.46 -36.57 -16.12
N ASP A 435 27.14 -36.38 -16.25
CA ASP A 435 26.57 -35.48 -17.26
C ASP A 435 26.28 -34.05 -16.77
N CYS A 436 26.56 -33.73 -15.50
CA CYS A 436 26.37 -32.37 -15.00
C CYS A 436 27.62 -31.51 -15.24
N GLN A 437 27.79 -31.08 -16.49
CA GLN A 437 28.59 -29.89 -16.78
C GLN A 437 28.00 -28.72 -15.99
N SER A 438 28.80 -28.06 -15.15
CA SER A 438 28.38 -26.84 -14.46
C SER A 438 27.98 -25.80 -15.51
N CYS A 439 26.69 -25.48 -15.61
CA CYS A 439 26.23 -24.39 -16.47
C CYS A 439 26.82 -23.08 -15.93
N PRO A 440 27.64 -22.35 -16.71
CA PRO A 440 28.03 -21.00 -16.35
C PRO A 440 26.75 -20.16 -16.22
N ILE A 441 26.53 -19.54 -15.07
CA ILE A 441 25.43 -18.58 -14.93
C ILE A 441 25.75 -17.41 -15.86
N PRO A 442 24.88 -17.08 -16.84
CA PRO A 442 25.13 -15.96 -17.71
C PRO A 442 25.17 -14.66 -16.87
N PRO A 443 26.08 -13.73 -17.18
CA PRO A 443 26.16 -12.46 -16.48
C PRO A 443 24.82 -11.70 -16.62
N GLN A 444 24.37 -11.06 -15.55
CA GLN A 444 23.12 -10.30 -15.54
C GLN A 444 23.31 -8.91 -16.16
N ASP A 445 22.30 -8.42 -16.86
CA ASP A 445 22.31 -7.09 -17.46
C ASP A 445 22.42 -6.00 -16.39
N THR A 446 23.34 -5.05 -16.59
CA THR A 446 23.61 -3.97 -15.63
C THR A 446 23.11 -2.64 -16.17
N LYS A 447 22.26 -1.94 -15.41
CA LYS A 447 21.74 -0.60 -15.78
C LYS A 447 22.49 0.49 -15.02
N LEU A 448 23.07 1.41 -15.75
CA LEU A 448 23.83 2.54 -15.21
C LEU A 448 23.09 3.86 -15.51
N PRO A 449 22.74 4.67 -14.49
CA PRO A 449 22.08 5.95 -14.70
C PRO A 449 22.95 6.91 -15.52
N ALA A 450 22.40 7.48 -16.60
CA ALA A 450 23.16 8.37 -17.48
C ALA A 450 23.53 9.69 -16.80
N ASP A 451 22.73 10.16 -15.83
CA ASP A 451 23.01 11.37 -15.05
C ASP A 451 24.23 11.24 -14.13
N ILE A 452 24.63 10.00 -13.81
CA ILE A 452 25.88 9.71 -13.09
C ILE A 452 27.03 9.58 -14.09
N LEU A 453 26.77 8.93 -15.22
CA LEU A 453 27.80 8.65 -16.23
C LEU A 453 28.26 9.91 -16.98
N PHE A 454 27.35 10.83 -17.30
CA PHE A 454 27.62 11.96 -18.20
C PHE A 454 27.12 13.29 -17.62
N GLU A 455 27.74 14.38 -18.05
CA GLU A 455 27.15 15.70 -17.88
C GLU A 455 25.90 15.87 -18.77
N PHE A 456 25.04 16.82 -18.41
CA PHE A 456 23.83 17.15 -19.16
C PHE A 456 24.16 17.46 -20.64
N ASP A 457 23.43 16.80 -21.55
CA ASP A 457 23.59 16.85 -23.02
C ASP A 457 25.00 16.51 -23.57
N LYS A 458 25.86 15.89 -22.76
CA LYS A 458 27.18 15.43 -23.20
C LYS A 458 27.28 13.90 -23.20
N ALA A 459 28.30 13.41 -23.91
CA ALA A 459 28.75 12.02 -23.90
C ALA A 459 30.14 11.86 -23.23
N THR A 460 30.68 12.94 -22.67
CA THR A 460 31.93 12.90 -21.90
C THR A 460 31.65 12.32 -20.51
N LEU A 461 32.43 11.31 -20.11
CA LEU A 461 32.28 10.65 -18.82
C LEU A 461 32.66 11.57 -17.66
N THR A 462 31.84 11.60 -16.61
CA THR A 462 32.17 12.33 -15.36
C THR A 462 33.13 11.52 -14.49
N ALA A 463 33.77 12.16 -13.50
CA ALA A 463 34.59 11.45 -12.51
C ALA A 463 33.80 10.38 -11.72
N SER A 464 32.52 10.66 -11.43
CA SER A 464 31.62 9.69 -10.76
C SER A 464 31.26 8.54 -11.69
N GLY A 465 31.05 8.83 -12.98
CA GLY A 465 30.79 7.84 -14.02
C GLY A 465 31.97 6.90 -14.23
N ILE A 466 33.19 7.45 -14.28
CA ILE A 466 34.45 6.69 -14.33
C ILE A 466 34.53 5.71 -13.15
N LYS A 467 34.31 6.19 -11.92
CA LYS A 467 34.34 5.33 -10.72
C LYS A 467 33.29 4.20 -10.77
N ALA A 468 32.10 4.48 -11.29
CA ALA A 468 31.06 3.46 -11.47
C ALA A 468 31.49 2.41 -12.51
N LEU A 469 32.11 2.82 -13.61
CA LEU A 469 32.63 1.91 -14.63
C LEU A 469 33.82 1.08 -14.13
N ASP A 470 34.68 1.65 -13.29
CA ASP A 470 35.78 0.92 -12.66
C ASP A 470 35.27 -0.20 -11.75
N GLN A 471 34.19 0.06 -11.00
CA GLN A 471 33.54 -0.97 -10.20
C GLN A 471 32.99 -2.11 -11.07
N VAL A 472 32.34 -1.79 -12.19
CA VAL A 472 31.86 -2.79 -13.17
C VAL A 472 33.03 -3.63 -13.69
N ILE A 473 34.17 -3.02 -14.01
CA ILE A 473 35.36 -3.75 -14.47
C ILE A 473 35.89 -4.69 -13.38
N ALA A 474 35.92 -4.26 -12.11
CA ALA A 474 36.38 -5.09 -11.00
C ALA A 474 35.46 -6.30 -10.75
N GLU A 475 34.14 -6.09 -10.81
CA GLU A 475 33.13 -7.14 -10.69
C GLU A 475 33.24 -8.13 -11.87
N ALA A 476 33.39 -7.63 -13.10
CA ALA A 476 33.56 -8.45 -14.29
C ALA A 476 34.84 -9.31 -14.22
N LYS A 477 35.96 -8.76 -13.74
CA LYS A 477 37.21 -9.53 -13.54
C LYS A 477 37.02 -10.66 -12.52
N SER A 478 36.30 -10.40 -11.44
CA SER A 478 35.99 -11.40 -10.40
C SER A 478 35.08 -12.51 -10.95
N ALA A 479 34.10 -12.14 -11.79
CA ALA A 479 33.22 -13.10 -12.47
C ALA A 479 33.98 -13.98 -13.48
N ALA A 480 34.88 -13.39 -14.27
CA ALA A 480 35.73 -14.12 -15.21
C ALA A 480 36.62 -15.16 -14.51
N GLN A 481 37.20 -14.82 -13.35
CA GLN A 481 37.98 -15.74 -12.52
C GLN A 481 37.14 -16.93 -12.01
N SER A 482 35.83 -16.76 -11.91
CA SER A 482 34.88 -17.80 -11.48
C SER A 482 34.31 -18.61 -12.66
N GLY A 483 34.85 -18.44 -13.88
CA GLY A 483 34.45 -19.18 -15.08
C GLY A 483 33.29 -18.58 -15.88
N ALA A 484 32.87 -17.35 -15.58
CA ALA A 484 31.82 -16.67 -16.35
C ALA A 484 32.32 -16.25 -17.74
N ASN A 485 31.53 -16.55 -18.77
CA ASN A 485 31.77 -16.02 -20.11
C ASN A 485 31.15 -14.63 -20.25
N LEU A 486 31.97 -13.62 -20.55
CA LEU A 486 31.59 -12.21 -20.68
C LEU A 486 31.72 -11.69 -22.12
N ASP A 487 32.01 -12.58 -23.08
CA ASP A 487 32.14 -12.24 -24.49
C ASP A 487 30.79 -11.83 -25.09
N GLY A 488 30.82 -10.93 -26.07
CA GLY A 488 29.64 -10.45 -26.79
C GLY A 488 28.83 -9.38 -26.05
N LEU A 489 29.44 -8.69 -25.08
CA LEU A 489 28.81 -7.58 -24.36
C LEU A 489 28.21 -6.55 -25.34
N LYS A 490 26.94 -6.22 -25.15
CA LYS A 490 26.24 -5.18 -25.89
C LYS A 490 25.94 -3.98 -25.00
N VAL A 491 26.52 -2.83 -25.31
CA VAL A 491 26.30 -1.57 -24.60
C VAL A 491 25.18 -0.80 -25.28
N ILE A 492 24.06 -0.61 -24.59
CA ILE A 492 22.85 -0.01 -25.14
C ILE A 492 22.58 1.33 -24.44
N GLY A 493 22.58 2.42 -25.20
CA GLY A 493 22.23 3.74 -24.68
C GLY A 493 20.74 4.04 -24.82
N HIS A 494 20.16 4.71 -23.82
CA HIS A 494 18.79 5.22 -23.85
C HIS A 494 18.74 6.68 -23.39
N THR A 495 17.71 7.39 -23.86
CA THR A 495 17.36 8.75 -23.42
C THR A 495 15.94 8.75 -22.84
N ASP A 496 15.54 9.86 -22.23
CA ASP A 496 14.13 10.11 -21.98
C ASP A 496 13.40 10.56 -23.26
N GLN A 497 12.10 10.79 -23.13
CA GLN A 497 11.23 11.20 -24.23
C GLN A 497 11.23 12.72 -24.46
N ILE A 498 12.17 13.45 -23.84
CA ILE A 498 12.31 14.90 -24.05
C ILE A 498 13.25 15.12 -25.24
N GLY A 499 12.79 15.84 -26.26
CA GLY A 499 13.54 16.09 -27.51
C GLY A 499 13.04 15.25 -28.69
N THR A 500 13.70 15.39 -29.85
CA THR A 500 13.33 14.65 -31.07
C THR A 500 14.04 13.29 -31.13
N ASP A 501 13.42 12.32 -31.79
CA ASP A 501 14.01 10.97 -31.95
C ASP A 501 15.39 11.02 -32.60
N ALA A 502 15.59 11.87 -33.63
CA ALA A 502 16.88 12.03 -34.29
C ALA A 502 18.00 12.49 -33.34
N VAL A 503 17.69 13.41 -32.42
CA VAL A 503 18.65 13.88 -31.40
C VAL A 503 18.91 12.80 -30.36
N ASN A 504 17.85 12.15 -29.88
CA ASN A 504 17.91 11.11 -28.87
C ASN A 504 18.66 9.85 -29.35
N ASP A 505 18.52 9.50 -30.62
CA ASP A 505 19.23 8.39 -31.26
C ASP A 505 20.73 8.66 -31.34
N ALA A 506 21.11 9.83 -31.85
CA ALA A 506 22.50 10.22 -31.94
C ALA A 506 23.16 10.34 -30.55
N LEU A 507 22.44 10.91 -29.56
CA LEU A 507 22.95 11.06 -28.20
C LEU A 507 23.11 9.71 -27.49
N SER A 508 22.11 8.83 -27.58
CA SER A 508 22.16 7.50 -26.96
C SER A 508 23.30 6.65 -27.55
N LYS A 509 23.50 6.69 -28.87
CA LYS A 509 24.60 5.98 -29.53
C LYS A 509 25.98 6.49 -29.08
N ARG A 510 26.19 7.82 -29.06
CA ARG A 510 27.46 8.41 -28.60
C ARG A 510 27.78 8.05 -27.15
N ARG A 511 26.77 8.01 -26.27
CA ARG A 511 26.93 7.60 -24.87
C ARG A 511 27.30 6.12 -24.73
N ALA A 512 26.66 5.25 -25.51
CA ALA A 512 27.02 3.84 -25.57
C ALA A 512 28.47 3.64 -26.05
N ASP A 513 28.89 4.39 -27.07
CA ASP A 513 30.25 4.36 -27.60
C ASP A 513 31.28 4.80 -26.55
N ALA A 514 31.04 5.91 -25.84
CA ALA A 514 31.93 6.40 -24.79
C ALA A 514 32.13 5.38 -23.66
N VAL A 515 31.07 4.67 -23.25
CA VAL A 515 31.14 3.62 -22.23
C VAL A 515 31.92 2.41 -22.76
N ALA A 516 31.62 1.95 -23.99
CA ALA A 516 32.33 0.83 -24.59
C ALA A 516 33.83 1.11 -24.77
N ASP A 517 34.19 2.31 -25.23
CA ASP A 517 35.59 2.72 -25.40
C ASP A 517 36.32 2.76 -24.06
N TYR A 518 35.66 3.24 -23.01
CA TYR A 518 36.21 3.22 -21.65
C TYR A 518 36.45 1.78 -21.15
N LEU A 519 35.47 0.88 -21.32
CA LEU A 519 35.58 -0.53 -20.92
C LEU A 519 36.71 -1.25 -21.67
N ARG A 520 36.83 -1.03 -22.99
CA ARG A 520 37.92 -1.57 -23.82
C ARG A 520 39.29 -1.09 -23.32
N LYS A 521 39.43 0.22 -23.08
CA LYS A 521 40.69 0.84 -22.69
C LYS A 521 41.16 0.41 -21.29
N ASN A 522 40.24 0.16 -20.36
CA ASN A 522 40.56 -0.11 -18.95
C ASN A 522 40.53 -1.61 -18.58
N GLY A 523 40.53 -2.49 -19.58
CA GLY A 523 40.75 -3.92 -19.39
C GLY A 523 39.54 -4.69 -18.88
N PHE A 524 38.35 -4.39 -19.42
CA PHE A 524 37.20 -5.28 -19.28
C PHE A 524 37.52 -6.68 -19.86
N PRO A 525 37.20 -7.79 -19.16
CA PRO A 525 37.70 -9.12 -19.51
C PRO A 525 36.97 -9.79 -20.70
N GLY A 526 35.79 -9.30 -21.10
CA GLY A 526 35.03 -9.85 -22.23
C GLY A 526 35.47 -9.30 -23.59
N LYS A 527 35.37 -10.13 -24.63
CA LYS A 527 35.64 -9.76 -26.03
C LYS A 527 34.37 -9.31 -26.76
N ASP A 528 34.53 -8.74 -27.96
CA ASP A 528 33.43 -8.40 -28.86
C ASP A 528 32.38 -7.42 -28.28
N ILE A 529 32.86 -6.34 -27.64
CA ILE A 529 31.99 -5.28 -27.13
C ILE A 529 31.34 -4.53 -28.31
N THR A 530 30.02 -4.59 -28.43
CA THR A 530 29.22 -3.87 -29.44
C THR A 530 28.40 -2.76 -28.82
N THR A 531 27.96 -1.78 -29.61
CA THR A 531 27.21 -0.62 -29.12
C THR A 531 25.94 -0.37 -29.93
N GLU A 532 24.88 0.05 -29.24
CA GLU A 532 23.60 0.39 -29.85
C GLU A 532 22.97 1.61 -29.18
N GLY A 533 22.35 2.49 -29.98
CA GLY A 533 21.54 3.61 -29.48
C GLY A 533 20.06 3.32 -29.68
N ARG A 534 19.29 3.26 -28.59
CA ARG A 534 17.84 3.02 -28.63
C ARG A 534 17.01 4.30 -28.49
N GLY A 535 17.66 5.44 -28.28
CA GLY A 535 17.00 6.73 -28.07
C GLY A 535 15.92 6.63 -26.99
N SER A 536 14.75 7.21 -27.28
CA SER A 536 13.56 7.28 -26.42
C SER A 536 12.59 6.10 -26.60
N ARG A 537 12.90 5.12 -27.48
CA ARG A 537 11.94 4.10 -27.96
C ARG A 537 11.60 3.00 -26.95
N GLU A 538 12.44 2.82 -25.94
CA GLU A 538 12.27 1.80 -24.90
C GLU A 538 12.25 2.47 -23.51
N PRO A 539 11.20 3.25 -23.19
CA PRO A 539 11.08 3.93 -21.91
C PRO A 539 10.71 2.95 -20.80
N GLU A 540 11.34 3.08 -19.63
CA GLU A 540 10.91 2.41 -18.39
C GLU A 540 9.75 3.14 -17.71
N VAL A 541 9.69 4.47 -17.90
CA VAL A 541 8.61 5.35 -17.45
C VAL A 541 8.04 6.05 -18.66
N THR A 542 6.76 5.81 -18.95
CA THR A 542 6.07 6.48 -20.07
C THR A 542 5.73 7.93 -19.71
N LEU A 543 5.61 8.78 -20.73
CA LEU A 543 5.23 10.18 -20.57
C LEU A 543 3.87 10.34 -19.85
N ASP A 544 2.92 9.42 -20.09
CA ASP A 544 1.61 9.40 -19.46
C ASP A 544 1.68 9.21 -17.93
N ALA A 545 2.62 8.40 -17.46
CA ALA A 545 2.87 8.18 -16.03
C ALA A 545 3.39 9.45 -15.33
N CYS A 546 3.87 10.43 -16.10
CA CYS A 546 4.33 11.73 -15.64
C CYS A 546 3.33 12.86 -15.93
N SER A 547 2.07 12.54 -16.25
CA SER A 547 1.03 13.52 -16.57
C SER A 547 0.85 14.60 -15.48
N GLY A 548 0.70 15.86 -15.93
CA GLY A 548 0.55 17.02 -15.04
C GLY A 548 1.86 17.55 -14.41
N LYS A 549 3.02 16.95 -14.70
CA LYS A 549 4.33 17.48 -14.30
C LYS A 549 4.92 18.35 -15.42
N THR A 550 5.62 19.42 -15.06
CA THR A 550 6.36 20.28 -16.01
C THR A 550 7.81 20.46 -15.57
N ASP A 551 8.65 20.92 -16.50
CA ASP A 551 10.02 21.36 -16.24
C ASP A 551 10.85 20.34 -15.44
N LYS A 552 11.46 20.76 -14.33
CA LYS A 552 12.27 19.89 -13.49
C LYS A 552 11.50 18.70 -12.92
N ALA A 553 10.22 18.87 -12.57
CA ALA A 553 9.40 17.77 -12.06
C ALA A 553 9.15 16.70 -13.13
N LEU A 554 9.07 17.09 -14.39
CA LEU A 554 8.98 16.17 -15.53
C LEU A 554 10.32 15.46 -15.77
N GLN A 555 11.43 16.19 -15.76
CA GLN A 555 12.77 15.64 -15.92
C GLN A 555 13.14 14.63 -14.82
N ASP A 556 12.76 14.91 -13.57
CA ASP A 556 12.99 14.03 -12.43
C ASP A 556 12.10 12.77 -12.51
N CYS A 557 10.86 12.90 -13.00
CA CYS A 557 9.96 11.77 -13.24
C CYS A 557 10.50 10.80 -14.31
N LEU A 558 11.06 11.35 -15.39
CA LEU A 558 11.62 10.57 -16.51
C LEU A 558 13.08 10.13 -16.29
N ALA A 559 13.66 10.39 -15.11
CA ALA A 559 15.08 10.14 -14.85
C ALA A 559 15.49 8.67 -15.06
N ALA A 560 14.61 7.72 -14.75
CA ALA A 560 14.85 6.30 -14.96
C ALA A 560 15.09 5.93 -16.43
N ASN A 561 14.56 6.70 -17.39
CA ASN A 561 14.73 6.42 -18.82
C ASN A 561 16.16 6.72 -19.30
N ARG A 562 16.82 7.73 -18.70
CA ARG A 562 18.18 8.15 -19.04
C ARG A 562 19.19 7.16 -18.46
N ARG A 563 19.54 6.13 -19.21
CA ARG A 563 20.40 5.02 -18.75
C ARG A 563 21.27 4.43 -19.86
N VAL A 564 22.32 3.74 -19.45
CA VAL A 564 23.10 2.84 -20.31
C VAL A 564 22.97 1.42 -19.75
N VAL A 565 22.67 0.46 -20.60
CA VAL A 565 22.53 -0.96 -20.25
C VAL A 565 23.72 -1.74 -20.79
N LEU A 566 24.38 -2.49 -19.93
CA LEU A 566 25.38 -3.48 -20.29
C LEU A 566 24.68 -4.83 -20.39
N SER A 567 24.41 -5.28 -21.61
CA SER A 567 23.64 -6.49 -21.87
C SER A 567 24.53 -7.66 -22.29
N PHE A 568 24.34 -8.81 -21.67
CA PHE A 568 25.12 -10.02 -21.93
C PHE A 568 24.24 -11.04 -22.65
N PRO A 569 24.21 -11.05 -24.00
CA PRO A 569 23.37 -11.98 -24.74
C PRO A 569 23.79 -13.43 -24.44
N ALA A 570 22.82 -14.26 -24.09
CA ALA A 570 23.05 -15.70 -23.99
C ALA A 570 23.52 -16.21 -25.36
N LYS A 571 24.61 -16.98 -25.40
CA LYS A 571 24.99 -17.70 -26.63
C LYS A 571 23.82 -18.63 -27.00
N SER A 572 23.24 -18.37 -28.17
CA SER A 572 22.21 -19.19 -28.81
C SER A 572 22.71 -20.58 -29.15
#